data_AF-A0A327U8H5-F1
#
_entry.id   AF-A0A327U8H5-F1
#
_cell.length_a   1.000
_cell.length_b   1.000
_cell.length_c   1.000
_cell.angle_alpha   90.00
_cell.angle_beta   90.00
_cell.angle_gamma   90.00
#
_symmetry.space_group_name_H-M   'P 1'
#
loop_
_entity.id
_entity.type
_entity.pdbx_description
1 polymer ?
#
loop_
_entity_poly.entity_id
_entity_poly.type
_entity_poly.pdbx_seq_one_letter_code
_entity_poly.pdbx_strand_id
1 'polypeptide(L)'
;MSGRAHESEDLPLPRAGRPRGDIGGFEGESRTTARYVPPRRRGGPRTADRSFAPVSATTRLAKESSVKDTTAAPPFRPGEITGAPGLARHRWCVLLKHGEVFLKGRNKAAFQDRLHDNLRLALRGVGGSTWIKYEPNVTVLGGQGVPVEELVERARRVVGFSLVQPALRVPSTVDDIGAAAVDALGALRETRPGLSFAVHARRRDKTFPLTSSRLSAAVGSHVQRELGLPVDLSTPDVDLTVEVARKDSYLSWLRLPGQGGLPVGSSGRALALLSGGYDSPVAAHRAIRRGLHCDFVHFTGAPYTDPSSTYKAYALARELNRYQPAGQLHVVALGTAQKQLALAGAEKLQVVAQRRLMVRTACALAGRLGAEALVSGDNLGQVASQTLTNLGTVDEAAELPVLRPLLGWEKQEIIDEARSVGTAEISVLPDEDCCTLLAPRRVTTGARPAELARVERRIGMDDLIDELLDGAQCLTPGRVDGTSETDDTDGTAGVSGTAAGASDSAPSAGSSRQRTIPPAATGATAAAR
;
A
#
# COMPACT_ATOMS: atom_id res chain seq x y z
N MET A 1 -35.95 8.55 68.80
CA MET A 1 -35.70 8.22 70.22
C MET A 1 -34.23 7.80 70.35
N SER A 2 -33.50 8.44 71.29
CA SER A 2 -32.11 8.19 71.81
C SER A 2 -30.97 8.10 70.77
N GLY A 3 -29.94 8.96 70.74
CA GLY A 3 -28.98 9.32 71.81
C GLY A 3 -27.85 8.27 71.85
N ARG A 4 -26.53 8.51 71.85
CA ARG A 4 -25.66 9.63 72.24
C ARG A 4 -24.26 9.46 71.60
N ALA A 5 -23.48 10.54 71.66
CA ALA A 5 -22.07 10.68 71.28
C ALA A 5 -21.05 10.31 72.41
N HIS A 6 -19.78 10.15 72.03
CA HIS A 6 -18.50 10.47 72.74
C HIS A 6 -17.38 10.36 71.66
N GLU A 7 -16.66 11.40 71.19
CA GLU A 7 -15.56 12.20 71.80
C GLU A 7 -14.45 11.36 72.47
N SER A 8 -13.14 11.60 72.38
CA SER A 8 -12.16 12.31 71.51
C SER A 8 -10.86 12.33 72.33
N GLU A 9 -9.67 12.04 71.77
CA GLU A 9 -8.31 12.32 72.31
C GLU A 9 -7.31 11.63 71.34
N ASP A 10 -6.10 12.09 70.97
CA ASP A 10 -5.34 13.31 71.18
C ASP A 10 -4.13 13.24 70.18
N LEU A 11 -3.65 14.39 69.69
CA LEU A 11 -2.41 14.58 68.88
C LEU A 11 -1.28 15.03 69.84
N PRO A 12 0.05 14.85 69.59
CA PRO A 12 0.75 15.61 68.52
C PRO A 12 2.05 15.01 67.92
N LEU A 13 2.56 15.69 66.89
CA LEU A 13 3.84 15.53 66.15
C LEU A 13 5.11 15.79 67.00
N PRO A 14 6.32 15.48 66.47
CA PRO A 14 7.27 16.59 66.23
C PRO A 14 8.09 16.54 64.91
N ARG A 15 8.69 17.70 64.62
CA ARG A 15 9.46 18.12 63.45
C ARG A 15 11.00 17.98 63.60
N ALA A 16 11.68 17.97 62.45
CA ALA A 16 12.93 18.70 62.08
C ALA A 16 14.32 18.30 62.63
N GLY A 17 15.33 18.37 61.73
CA GLY A 17 16.74 18.67 62.08
C GLY A 17 17.81 18.04 61.18
N ARG A 18 18.68 18.86 60.58
CA ARG A 18 19.78 18.53 59.62
C ARG A 18 21.04 17.93 60.30
N PRO A 19 22.10 17.63 59.52
CA PRO A 19 23.26 18.55 59.54
C PRO A 19 23.82 18.97 58.16
N ARG A 20 24.44 20.18 58.15
CA ARG A 20 25.37 20.79 57.16
C ARG A 20 26.82 20.29 57.46
N GLY A 21 27.86 20.42 56.63
CA GLY A 21 28.13 21.15 55.38
C GLY A 21 29.43 20.62 54.72
N ASP A 22 29.60 20.83 53.41
CA ASP A 22 30.58 21.75 52.74
C ASP A 22 31.77 20.90 52.18
N ILE A 23 32.39 21.06 50.98
CA ILE A 23 32.70 22.21 50.11
C ILE A 23 32.96 21.72 48.65
N GLY A 24 32.56 22.50 47.63
CA GLY A 24 33.16 22.61 46.28
C GLY A 24 32.48 21.81 45.16
N GLY A 25 31.89 22.36 44.08
CA GLY A 25 31.94 23.68 43.46
C GLY A 25 32.33 23.54 41.98
N PHE A 26 31.38 23.70 41.05
CA PHE A 26 31.48 24.48 39.79
C PHE A 26 30.20 24.34 38.94
N GLU A 27 29.44 25.43 38.94
CA GLU A 27 28.63 26.10 37.90
C GLU A 27 28.57 25.44 36.49
N GLY A 28 27.50 25.50 35.71
CA GLY A 28 26.25 26.25 35.78
C GLY A 28 25.60 26.29 34.38
N GLU A 29 24.26 26.28 34.36
CA GLU A 29 23.37 26.95 33.39
C GLU A 29 23.40 26.53 31.90
N SER A 30 22.36 26.68 31.08
CA SER A 30 20.92 26.89 31.23
C SER A 30 20.30 26.71 29.83
N ARG A 31 19.06 26.23 29.78
CA ARG A 31 18.21 26.22 28.58
C ARG A 31 18.07 27.62 28.01
N THR A 32 18.27 27.81 26.71
CA THR A 32 17.66 28.94 25.98
C THR A 32 17.23 28.56 24.57
N THR A 33 16.01 28.97 24.24
CA THR A 33 15.28 28.96 22.98
C THR A 33 16.03 29.63 21.83
N ALA A 34 16.13 28.99 20.66
CA ALA A 34 16.67 29.62 19.45
C ALA A 34 15.57 30.41 18.72
N ARG A 35 15.65 31.74 18.76
CA ARG A 35 14.90 32.66 17.89
C ARG A 35 15.65 32.84 16.57
N TYR A 36 14.94 32.70 15.45
CA TYR A 36 15.41 33.01 14.10
C TYR A 36 15.55 34.53 13.90
N VAL A 37 16.70 34.97 13.37
CA VAL A 37 17.00 36.37 13.02
C VAL A 37 17.36 36.43 11.53
N PRO A 38 16.70 37.27 10.70
CA PRO A 38 17.04 37.38 9.28
C PRO A 38 18.23 38.34 9.06
N PRO A 39 19.07 38.14 8.03
CA PRO A 39 20.18 39.03 7.76
C PRO A 39 19.72 40.31 7.03
N ARG A 40 20.26 41.46 7.46
CA ARG A 40 20.07 42.78 6.85
C ARG A 40 20.82 42.89 5.52
N ARG A 41 20.16 43.48 4.51
CA ARG A 41 20.76 43.93 3.24
C ARG A 41 21.65 45.16 3.44
N ARG A 42 22.85 45.17 2.84
CA ARG A 42 23.55 46.36 2.35
C ARG A 42 24.27 46.03 1.03
N GLY A 43 24.16 46.92 0.05
CA GLY A 43 24.55 46.69 -1.34
C GLY A 43 25.99 47.05 -1.69
N GLY A 44 26.53 46.27 -2.64
CA GLY A 44 27.51 46.51 -3.73
C GLY A 44 28.82 47.31 -3.51
N PRO A 45 29.68 47.41 -4.54
CA PRO A 45 30.02 46.44 -5.60
C PRO A 45 31.56 46.22 -5.70
N ARG A 46 32.02 45.11 -6.30
CA ARG A 46 33.16 45.05 -7.26
C ARG A 46 33.58 43.63 -7.64
N THR A 47 33.91 43.56 -8.94
CA THR A 47 34.64 42.57 -9.74
C THR A 47 35.82 41.88 -9.06
N ALA A 48 35.99 40.57 -9.27
CA ALA A 48 37.21 39.99 -9.84
C ALA A 48 37.08 38.46 -9.98
N ASP A 49 37.34 38.04 -11.21
CA ASP A 49 37.80 36.75 -11.68
C ASP A 49 38.63 35.93 -10.67
N ARG A 50 38.32 34.63 -10.52
CA ARG A 50 39.26 33.59 -10.08
C ARG A 50 38.66 32.20 -10.28
N SER A 51 39.28 31.48 -11.21
CA SER A 51 39.24 30.05 -11.45
C SER A 51 39.42 29.22 -10.18
N PHE A 52 38.60 28.19 -10.03
CA PHE A 52 38.78 27.13 -9.03
C PHE A 52 39.14 25.82 -9.74
N ALA A 53 40.35 25.34 -9.48
CA ALA A 53 40.80 23.98 -9.81
C ALA A 53 40.21 22.96 -8.81
N PRO A 54 39.97 21.70 -9.22
CA PRO A 54 39.26 20.73 -8.40
C PRO A 54 40.19 20.05 -7.38
N VAL A 55 39.70 19.90 -6.15
CA VAL A 55 40.34 19.09 -5.10
C VAL A 55 39.92 17.64 -5.29
N SER A 56 40.91 16.79 -5.57
CA SER A 56 40.77 15.33 -5.70
C SER A 56 40.58 14.70 -4.32
N ALA A 57 39.42 14.09 -4.08
CA ALA A 57 39.14 13.27 -2.89
C ALA A 57 38.78 11.86 -3.34
N THR A 58 39.74 10.95 -3.20
CA THR A 58 39.63 9.53 -3.51
C THR A 58 38.66 8.85 -2.55
N THR A 59 37.42 8.61 -3.00
CA THR A 59 36.45 7.78 -2.27
C THR A 59 36.24 6.48 -3.04
N ARG A 60 36.52 5.35 -2.38
CA ARG A 60 36.28 4.00 -2.91
C ARG A 60 34.79 3.84 -3.25
N LEU A 61 34.50 3.78 -4.56
CA LEU A 61 33.21 3.40 -5.10
C LEU A 61 32.84 2.00 -4.61
N ALA A 62 31.83 1.95 -3.74
CA ALA A 62 31.02 0.75 -3.57
C ALA A 62 30.36 0.46 -4.92
N LYS A 63 30.46 -0.79 -5.36
CA LYS A 63 29.93 -1.28 -6.62
C LYS A 63 28.40 -1.22 -6.56
N GLU A 64 27.82 -0.10 -7.00
CA GLU A 64 26.39 0.03 -7.24
C GLU A 64 26.00 -0.96 -8.33
N SER A 65 25.21 -1.95 -7.96
CA SER A 65 24.51 -2.82 -8.89
C SER A 65 23.55 -1.94 -9.71
N SER A 66 23.77 -1.89 -11.02
CA SER A 66 22.88 -1.20 -11.95
C SER A 66 21.45 -1.70 -11.78
N VAL A 67 20.61 -0.84 -11.20
CA VAL A 67 19.16 -0.98 -11.26
C VAL A 67 18.79 -0.68 -12.70
N LYS A 68 18.66 -1.73 -13.53
CA LYS A 68 18.03 -1.60 -14.84
C LYS A 68 16.60 -1.10 -14.62
N ASP A 69 16.24 -0.07 -15.39
CA ASP A 69 14.91 0.50 -15.48
C ASP A 69 13.81 -0.56 -15.39
N THR A 70 12.97 -0.42 -14.36
CA THR A 70 11.70 -1.12 -14.22
C THR A 70 10.72 -0.59 -15.25
N THR A 71 10.95 -0.94 -16.51
CA THR A 71 9.87 -1.07 -17.48
C THR A 71 8.91 -2.13 -16.94
N ALA A 72 7.61 -1.84 -16.97
CA ALA A 72 6.57 -2.74 -16.47
C ALA A 72 6.80 -4.15 -17.06
N ALA A 73 7.08 -5.13 -16.20
CA ALA A 73 7.25 -6.51 -16.62
C ALA A 73 5.96 -6.94 -17.35
N PRO A 74 6.06 -7.65 -18.49
CA PRO A 74 4.88 -8.08 -19.24
C PRO A 74 3.90 -8.82 -18.32
N PRO A 75 2.59 -8.71 -18.58
CA PRO A 75 1.58 -9.36 -17.76
C PRO A 75 1.84 -10.86 -17.73
N PHE A 76 1.83 -11.41 -16.52
CA PHE A 76 1.96 -12.83 -16.26
C PHE A 76 0.87 -13.60 -17.02
N ARG A 77 1.24 -14.58 -17.86
CA ARG A 77 0.24 -15.37 -18.60
C ARG A 77 -0.04 -16.70 -17.88
N PRO A 78 -1.32 -17.05 -17.64
CA PRO A 78 -1.69 -18.35 -17.10
C PRO A 78 -1.10 -19.50 -17.94
N GLY A 79 -0.47 -20.48 -17.28
CA GLY A 79 0.14 -21.65 -17.93
C GLY A 79 1.64 -21.52 -18.24
N GLU A 80 2.25 -20.34 -18.12
CA GLU A 80 3.71 -20.17 -18.31
C GLU A 80 4.55 -20.85 -17.23
N ILE A 81 3.98 -21.15 -16.05
CA ILE A 81 4.70 -21.77 -14.93
C ILE A 81 4.53 -23.30 -14.92
N THR A 82 3.28 -23.79 -15.03
CA THR A 82 2.97 -25.21 -14.78
C THR A 82 2.63 -26.03 -16.03
N GLY A 83 2.60 -25.42 -17.22
CA GLY A 83 1.99 -26.02 -18.42
C GLY A 83 2.64 -27.30 -18.96
N ALA A 84 3.83 -27.67 -18.51
CA ALA A 84 4.53 -28.86 -19.00
C ALA A 84 4.22 -30.13 -18.17
N PRO A 85 3.93 -31.28 -18.81
CA PRO A 85 3.62 -32.53 -18.11
C PRO A 85 4.69 -32.97 -17.10
N GLY A 86 5.96 -32.71 -17.39
CA GLY A 86 7.09 -33.02 -16.51
C GLY A 86 7.05 -32.27 -15.17
N LEU A 87 6.40 -31.11 -15.13
CA LEU A 87 6.33 -30.23 -13.96
C LEU A 87 5.13 -30.51 -13.03
N ALA A 88 4.12 -31.26 -13.51
CA ALA A 88 2.91 -31.54 -12.75
C ALA A 88 3.14 -32.42 -11.51
N ARG A 89 4.20 -33.25 -11.52
CA ARG A 89 4.57 -34.12 -10.39
C ARG A 89 5.26 -33.38 -9.24
N HIS A 90 5.75 -32.16 -9.49
CA HIS A 90 6.51 -31.40 -8.51
C HIS A 90 5.60 -30.57 -7.62
N ARG A 91 6.01 -30.39 -6.36
CA ARG A 91 5.31 -29.48 -5.44
C ARG A 91 5.73 -28.05 -5.74
N TRP A 92 4.77 -27.20 -6.07
CA TRP A 92 5.01 -25.80 -6.32
C TRP A 92 4.93 -24.95 -5.04
N CYS A 93 5.73 -23.89 -5.01
CA CYS A 93 5.67 -22.84 -4.01
C CYS A 93 6.08 -21.50 -4.63
N VAL A 94 6.02 -20.45 -3.85
CA VAL A 94 6.44 -19.10 -4.22
C VAL A 94 7.42 -18.58 -3.18
N LEU A 95 8.61 -18.19 -3.63
CA LEU A 95 9.62 -17.54 -2.80
C LEU A 95 9.41 -16.03 -2.86
N LEU A 96 9.17 -15.41 -1.72
CA LEU A 96 8.93 -13.99 -1.57
C LEU A 96 10.13 -13.34 -0.88
N LYS A 97 10.90 -12.53 -1.62
CA LYS A 97 12.05 -11.81 -1.08
C LYS A 97 11.57 -10.48 -0.49
N HIS A 98 11.98 -10.20 0.74
CA HIS A 98 11.61 -8.94 1.40
C HIS A 98 12.26 -7.73 0.72
N GLY A 99 11.59 -6.58 0.79
CA GLY A 99 12.09 -5.28 0.33
C GLY A 99 12.89 -4.54 1.39
N GLU A 100 12.73 -3.21 1.42
CA GLU A 100 13.47 -2.28 2.31
C GLU A 100 13.31 -2.58 3.80
N VAL A 101 12.29 -3.35 4.18
CA VAL A 101 12.00 -3.85 5.54
C VAL A 101 13.22 -4.39 6.28
N PHE A 102 14.18 -4.97 5.55
CA PHE A 102 15.34 -5.60 6.16
C PHE A 102 16.53 -4.66 6.42
N LEU A 103 16.41 -3.36 6.10
CA LEU A 103 17.57 -2.47 6.02
C LEU A 103 17.99 -1.75 7.31
N LYS A 104 17.27 -1.76 8.45
CA LYS A 104 17.81 -1.30 9.77
C LYS A 104 16.79 -1.42 10.92
N GLY A 105 17.27 -1.70 12.14
CA GLY A 105 16.65 -1.24 13.39
C GLY A 105 16.00 -2.28 14.32
N ARG A 106 15.59 -1.81 15.51
CA ARG A 106 15.02 -2.59 16.62
C ARG A 106 13.58 -3.10 16.36
N ASN A 107 12.90 -2.63 15.30
CA ASN A 107 11.48 -2.91 15.04
C ASN A 107 11.22 -3.99 13.97
N LYS A 108 12.26 -4.71 13.53
CA LYS A 108 12.17 -5.65 12.41
C LYS A 108 11.07 -6.72 12.56
N ALA A 109 10.88 -7.26 13.76
CA ALA A 109 9.84 -8.26 14.02
C ALA A 109 8.44 -7.72 13.69
N ALA A 110 8.09 -6.53 14.20
CA ALA A 110 6.80 -5.89 13.95
C ALA A 110 6.55 -5.64 12.45
N PHE A 111 7.57 -5.26 11.67
CA PHE A 111 7.44 -5.13 10.22
C PHE A 111 7.19 -6.47 9.53
N GLN A 112 7.87 -7.54 9.98
CA GLN A 112 7.67 -8.88 9.42
C GLN A 112 6.26 -9.39 9.72
N ASP A 113 5.80 -9.24 10.97
CA ASP A 113 4.46 -9.66 11.38
C ASP A 113 3.40 -8.93 10.53
N ARG A 114 3.52 -7.59 10.40
CA ARG A 114 2.61 -6.80 9.55
C ARG A 114 2.64 -7.24 8.09
N LEU A 115 3.82 -7.51 7.54
CA LEU A 115 3.96 -8.00 6.16
C LEU A 115 3.24 -9.34 5.96
N HIS A 116 3.35 -10.23 6.94
CA HIS A 116 2.72 -11.54 6.90
C HIS A 116 1.22 -11.46 7.10
N ASP A 117 0.72 -10.55 7.92
CA ASP A 117 -0.71 -10.29 8.04
C ASP A 117 -1.29 -9.75 6.72
N ASN A 118 -0.61 -8.81 6.09
CA ASN A 118 -0.99 -8.31 4.76
C ASN A 118 -0.99 -9.43 3.72
N LEU A 119 -0.01 -10.33 3.76
CA LEU A 119 0.02 -11.51 2.89
C LEU A 119 -1.17 -12.44 3.15
N ARG A 120 -1.49 -12.74 4.41
CA ARG A 120 -2.67 -13.57 4.76
C ARG A 120 -3.97 -12.95 4.27
N LEU A 121 -4.11 -11.63 4.39
CA LEU A 121 -5.27 -10.90 3.87
C LEU A 121 -5.39 -11.02 2.36
N ALA A 122 -4.28 -10.80 1.62
CA ALA A 122 -4.25 -10.94 0.16
C ALA A 122 -4.58 -12.37 -0.33
N LEU A 123 -4.32 -13.38 0.50
CA LEU A 123 -4.59 -14.79 0.20
C LEU A 123 -6.01 -15.24 0.58
N ARG A 124 -6.87 -14.37 1.14
CA ARG A 124 -8.27 -14.74 1.40
C ARG A 124 -9.00 -15.04 0.09
N GLY A 125 -9.86 -16.06 0.11
CA GLY A 125 -10.70 -16.39 -1.05
C GLY A 125 -9.96 -16.98 -2.26
N VAL A 126 -8.76 -17.53 -2.10
CA VAL A 126 -8.01 -18.19 -3.19
C VAL A 126 -8.54 -19.59 -3.58
N GLY A 127 -9.63 -20.05 -2.96
CA GLY A 127 -10.30 -21.31 -3.32
C GLY A 127 -9.64 -22.60 -2.78
N GLY A 128 -8.62 -22.48 -1.94
CA GLY A 128 -7.95 -23.62 -1.29
C GLY A 128 -7.18 -23.22 -0.05
N SER A 129 -6.46 -24.17 0.54
CA SER A 129 -5.65 -23.91 1.74
C SER A 129 -4.28 -23.36 1.36
N THR A 130 -3.76 -22.42 2.15
CA THR A 130 -2.42 -21.86 1.99
C THR A 130 -1.60 -22.07 3.25
N TRP A 131 -0.28 -22.14 3.08
CA TRP A 131 0.68 -22.20 4.18
C TRP A 131 1.82 -21.21 3.92
N ILE A 132 2.33 -20.64 5.00
CA ILE A 132 3.42 -19.66 4.95
C ILE A 132 4.53 -20.16 5.88
N LYS A 133 5.74 -20.29 5.33
CA LYS A 133 6.93 -20.67 6.07
C LYS A 133 7.91 -19.50 6.10
N TYR A 134 8.37 -19.19 7.31
CA TYR A 134 9.28 -18.08 7.56
C TYR A 134 10.72 -18.56 7.60
N GLU A 135 11.54 -17.94 6.76
CA GLU A 135 12.97 -18.20 6.68
C GLU A 135 13.71 -16.85 6.71
N PRO A 136 14.99 -16.80 7.12
CA PRO A 136 15.75 -15.56 7.08
C PRO A 136 15.75 -14.96 5.67
N ASN A 137 15.26 -13.73 5.54
CA ASN A 137 15.18 -12.98 4.28
C ASN A 137 14.27 -13.56 3.17
N VAL A 138 13.53 -14.64 3.41
CA VAL A 138 12.50 -15.10 2.47
C VAL A 138 11.27 -15.58 3.21
N THR A 139 10.12 -15.31 2.62
CA THR A 139 8.88 -15.99 2.98
C THR A 139 8.59 -17.04 1.90
N VAL A 140 8.33 -18.28 2.28
CA VAL A 140 7.93 -19.35 1.35
C VAL A 140 6.43 -19.53 1.48
N LEU A 141 5.72 -19.32 0.40
CA LEU A 141 4.28 -19.48 0.29
C LEU A 141 3.97 -20.74 -0.51
N GLY A 142 3.05 -21.57 -0.04
CA GLY A 142 2.48 -22.64 -0.86
C GLY A 142 1.00 -22.81 -0.61
N GLY A 143 0.37 -23.64 -1.44
CA GLY A 143 -1.05 -23.92 -1.35
C GLY A 143 -1.36 -25.38 -1.67
N GLN A 144 -2.53 -25.84 -1.25
CA GLN A 144 -3.13 -27.10 -1.66
C GLN A 144 -4.51 -26.80 -2.25
N GLY A 145 -4.77 -27.29 -3.45
CA GLY A 145 -5.97 -26.92 -4.22
C GLY A 145 -5.95 -25.50 -4.78
N VAL A 146 -4.79 -24.81 -4.76
CA VAL A 146 -4.61 -23.45 -5.29
C VAL A 146 -3.55 -23.49 -6.39
N PRO A 147 -3.85 -23.03 -7.62
CA PRO A 147 -2.85 -22.86 -8.67
C PRO A 147 -1.71 -21.92 -8.22
N VAL A 148 -0.47 -22.25 -8.60
CA VAL A 148 0.69 -21.41 -8.21
C VAL A 148 0.61 -20.02 -8.85
N GLU A 149 0.02 -19.93 -10.03
CA GLU A 149 -0.35 -18.72 -10.76
C GLU A 149 -1.13 -17.75 -9.86
N GLU A 150 -2.14 -18.26 -9.15
CA GLU A 150 -2.98 -17.46 -8.26
C GLU A 150 -2.18 -16.98 -7.05
N LEU A 151 -1.35 -17.84 -6.47
CA LEU A 151 -0.45 -17.46 -5.35
C LEU A 151 0.53 -16.37 -5.77
N VAL A 152 1.10 -16.49 -6.96
CA VAL A 152 2.00 -15.48 -7.54
C VAL A 152 1.26 -14.15 -7.71
N GLU A 153 0.08 -14.16 -8.31
CA GLU A 153 -0.70 -12.95 -8.56
C GLU A 153 -1.11 -12.24 -7.27
N ARG A 154 -1.57 -12.98 -6.26
CA ARG A 154 -1.86 -12.40 -4.93
C ARG A 154 -0.61 -11.82 -4.28
N ALA A 155 0.49 -12.58 -4.28
CA ALA A 155 1.72 -12.15 -3.63
C ALA A 155 2.37 -10.93 -4.30
N ARG A 156 2.22 -10.79 -5.64
CA ARG A 156 2.72 -9.62 -6.39
C ARG A 156 2.03 -8.31 -6.03
N ARG A 157 0.85 -8.35 -5.41
CA ARG A 157 0.12 -7.15 -4.96
C ARG A 157 0.48 -6.73 -3.53
N VAL A 158 1.17 -7.59 -2.77
CA VAL A 158 1.53 -7.30 -1.39
C VAL A 158 2.75 -6.38 -1.33
N VAL A 159 2.53 -5.17 -0.83
CA VAL A 159 3.62 -4.21 -0.53
C VAL A 159 4.52 -4.73 0.59
N GLY A 160 5.82 -4.70 0.34
CA GLY A 160 6.88 -5.15 1.23
C GLY A 160 7.74 -6.28 0.65
N PHE A 161 7.29 -6.95 -0.41
CA PHE A 161 8.09 -7.93 -1.15
C PHE A 161 8.71 -7.31 -2.40
N SER A 162 10.04 -7.40 -2.54
CA SER A 162 10.78 -6.89 -3.70
C SER A 162 10.74 -7.85 -4.89
N LEU A 163 10.64 -9.15 -4.62
CA LEU A 163 10.69 -10.19 -5.64
C LEU A 163 9.73 -11.32 -5.30
N VAL A 164 9.03 -11.81 -6.32
CA VAL A 164 8.13 -12.97 -6.28
C VAL A 164 8.66 -14.00 -7.26
N GLN A 165 9.02 -15.19 -6.78
CA GLN A 165 9.60 -16.24 -7.61
C GLN A 165 8.81 -17.54 -7.45
N PRO A 166 8.07 -17.99 -8.47
CA PRO A 166 7.57 -19.36 -8.45
C PRO A 166 8.74 -20.33 -8.44
N ALA A 167 8.61 -21.41 -7.67
CA ALA A 167 9.67 -22.38 -7.47
C ALA A 167 9.15 -23.79 -7.28
N LEU A 168 9.91 -24.77 -7.77
CA LEU A 168 9.75 -26.17 -7.40
C LEU A 168 10.31 -26.38 -6.01
N ARG A 169 9.58 -27.11 -5.16
CA ARG A 169 9.99 -27.52 -3.83
C ARG A 169 10.31 -29.02 -3.86
N VAL A 170 11.55 -29.37 -3.57
CA VAL A 170 12.05 -30.75 -3.59
C VAL A 170 12.84 -31.07 -2.33
N PRO A 171 13.02 -32.35 -1.97
CA PRO A 171 13.93 -32.73 -0.89
C PRO A 171 15.34 -32.19 -1.14
N SER A 172 16.06 -31.86 -0.06
CA SER A 172 17.44 -31.37 -0.15
C SER A 172 18.44 -32.52 -0.34
N THR A 173 18.40 -33.17 -1.50
CA THR A 173 19.44 -34.10 -1.96
C THR A 173 19.99 -33.66 -3.32
N VAL A 174 21.21 -34.08 -3.68
CA VAL A 174 21.79 -33.72 -4.97
C VAL A 174 20.98 -34.32 -6.12
N ASP A 175 20.49 -35.55 -5.95
CA ASP A 175 19.74 -36.28 -6.97
C ASP A 175 18.34 -35.67 -7.19
N ASP A 176 17.60 -35.35 -6.11
CA ASP A 176 16.29 -34.72 -6.22
C ASP A 176 16.37 -33.33 -6.87
N ILE A 177 17.39 -32.54 -6.51
CA ILE A 177 17.66 -31.24 -7.12
C ILE A 177 18.01 -31.41 -8.60
N GLY A 178 18.85 -32.40 -8.94
CA GLY A 178 19.24 -32.70 -10.30
C GLY A 178 18.04 -33.08 -11.17
N ALA A 179 17.23 -34.03 -10.72
CA ALA A 179 16.05 -34.50 -11.43
C ALA A 179 15.06 -33.35 -11.67
N ALA A 180 14.80 -32.51 -10.67
CA ALA A 180 13.92 -31.36 -10.82
C ALA A 180 14.48 -30.29 -11.77
N ALA A 181 15.80 -30.10 -11.80
CA ALA A 181 16.45 -29.21 -12.76
C ALA A 181 16.30 -29.70 -14.20
N VAL A 182 16.45 -31.02 -14.42
CA VAL A 182 16.20 -31.66 -15.72
C VAL A 182 14.75 -31.48 -16.14
N ASP A 183 13.79 -31.68 -15.24
CA ASP A 183 12.38 -31.50 -15.55
C ASP A 183 12.03 -30.04 -15.92
N ALA A 184 12.55 -29.09 -15.14
CA ALA A 184 12.33 -27.67 -15.38
C ALA A 184 12.91 -27.20 -16.72
N LEU A 185 14.17 -27.54 -17.00
CA LEU A 185 14.83 -27.13 -18.23
C LEU A 185 14.35 -27.93 -19.44
N GLY A 186 13.94 -29.19 -19.25
CA GLY A 186 13.30 -30.02 -20.28
C GLY A 186 11.99 -29.43 -20.74
N ALA A 187 11.12 -29.03 -19.80
CA ALA A 187 9.87 -28.32 -20.09
C ALA A 187 10.11 -27.01 -20.87
N LEU A 188 11.13 -26.23 -20.48
CA LEU A 188 11.46 -24.98 -21.19
C LEU A 188 12.01 -25.25 -22.60
N ARG A 189 12.80 -26.31 -22.78
CA ARG A 189 13.35 -26.71 -24.07
C ARG A 189 12.26 -27.02 -25.10
N GLU A 190 11.14 -27.60 -24.70
CA GLU A 190 10.01 -27.90 -25.61
C GLU A 190 9.46 -26.63 -26.28
N THR A 191 9.48 -25.50 -25.56
CA THR A 191 9.01 -24.21 -26.07
C THR A 191 10.13 -23.32 -26.60
N ARG A 192 11.39 -23.60 -26.23
CA ARG A 192 12.59 -22.84 -26.61
C ARG A 192 13.73 -23.79 -27.01
N PRO A 193 13.71 -24.34 -28.24
CA PRO A 193 14.76 -25.22 -28.71
C PRO A 193 16.13 -24.53 -28.71
N GLY A 194 17.15 -25.22 -28.20
CA GLY A 194 18.52 -24.71 -28.19
C GLY A 194 18.86 -23.70 -27.09
N LEU A 195 17.96 -23.48 -26.11
CA LEU A 195 18.21 -22.57 -25.00
C LEU A 195 19.51 -22.91 -24.27
N SER A 196 20.26 -21.89 -23.90
CA SER A 196 21.40 -21.97 -22.98
C SER A 196 20.96 -21.79 -21.54
N PHE A 197 21.73 -22.33 -20.60
CA PHE A 197 21.41 -22.19 -19.17
C PHE A 197 22.64 -22.01 -18.28
N ALA A 198 22.42 -21.43 -17.11
CA ALA A 198 23.33 -21.45 -15.98
C ALA A 198 22.63 -21.99 -14.74
N VAL A 199 23.39 -22.58 -13.82
CA VAL A 199 22.89 -22.99 -12.50
C VAL A 199 23.59 -22.19 -11.41
N HIS A 200 22.81 -21.51 -10.58
CA HIS A 200 23.31 -20.71 -9.47
C HIS A 200 22.75 -21.22 -8.14
N ALA A 201 23.57 -21.98 -7.41
CA ALA A 201 23.20 -22.51 -6.12
C ALA A 201 23.50 -21.53 -4.97
N ARG A 202 22.49 -21.22 -4.16
CA ARG A 202 22.61 -20.46 -2.92
C ARG A 202 22.31 -21.34 -1.73
N ARG A 203 23.35 -21.61 -0.93
CA ARG A 203 23.23 -22.44 0.27
C ARG A 203 22.93 -21.60 1.51
N ARG A 204 21.70 -21.71 2.03
CA ARG A 204 21.32 -21.13 3.33
C ARG A 204 21.73 -22.05 4.47
N ASP A 205 21.50 -23.34 4.30
CA ASP A 205 21.95 -24.36 5.24
C ASP A 205 23.41 -24.75 4.98
N LYS A 206 24.31 -24.27 5.84
CA LYS A 206 25.75 -24.54 5.71
C LYS A 206 26.17 -25.98 6.10
N THR A 207 25.23 -26.84 6.45
CA THR A 207 25.49 -28.27 6.72
C THR A 207 25.34 -29.17 5.47
N PHE A 208 24.75 -28.67 4.37
CA PHE A 208 24.59 -29.45 3.15
C PHE A 208 25.95 -29.94 2.59
N PRO A 209 26.09 -31.20 2.09
CA PRO A 209 27.39 -31.80 1.79
C PRO A 209 28.25 -31.07 0.75
N LEU A 210 27.61 -30.45 -0.25
CA LEU A 210 28.30 -29.72 -1.31
C LEU A 210 28.36 -28.21 -1.03
N THR A 211 29.44 -27.58 -1.48
CA THR A 211 29.50 -26.12 -1.60
C THR A 211 28.57 -25.64 -2.71
N SER A 212 28.19 -24.36 -2.68
CA SER A 212 27.39 -23.75 -3.76
C SER A 212 28.00 -23.97 -5.14
N SER A 213 29.31 -23.75 -5.31
CA SER A 213 29.97 -23.94 -6.60
C SER A 213 29.96 -25.40 -7.06
N ARG A 214 30.21 -26.35 -6.15
CA ARG A 214 30.17 -27.78 -6.47
C ARG A 214 28.76 -28.26 -6.78
N LEU A 215 27.74 -27.75 -6.08
CA LEU A 215 26.35 -28.07 -6.35
C LEU A 215 25.91 -27.51 -7.72
N SER A 216 26.25 -26.25 -8.03
CA SER A 216 26.02 -25.67 -9.36
C SER A 216 26.64 -26.52 -10.47
N ALA A 217 27.89 -26.93 -10.32
CA ALA A 217 28.57 -27.79 -11.29
C ALA A 217 27.90 -29.16 -11.41
N ALA A 218 27.59 -29.82 -10.29
CA ALA A 218 26.96 -31.15 -10.29
C ALA A 218 25.59 -31.15 -10.98
N VAL A 219 24.73 -30.18 -10.65
CA VAL A 219 23.41 -30.03 -11.26
C VAL A 219 23.54 -29.66 -12.74
N GLY A 220 24.44 -28.73 -13.08
CA GLY A 220 24.70 -28.34 -14.47
C GLY A 220 25.18 -29.51 -15.33
N SER A 221 26.13 -30.31 -14.83
CA SER A 221 26.61 -31.52 -15.51
C SER A 221 25.52 -32.57 -15.68
N HIS A 222 24.60 -32.70 -14.71
CA HIS A 222 23.48 -33.62 -14.84
C HIS A 222 22.50 -33.16 -15.93
N VAL A 223 22.09 -31.90 -15.91
CA VAL A 223 21.23 -31.31 -16.96
C VAL A 223 21.87 -31.44 -18.35
N GLN A 224 23.16 -31.14 -18.48
CA GLN A 224 23.87 -31.26 -19.75
C GLN A 224 23.89 -32.70 -20.27
N ARG A 225 24.08 -33.69 -19.38
CA ARG A 225 24.09 -35.11 -19.75
C ARG A 225 22.72 -35.59 -20.24
N GLU A 226 21.65 -35.21 -19.55
CA GLU A 226 20.29 -35.68 -19.85
C GLU A 226 19.66 -34.93 -21.04
N LEU A 227 19.92 -33.61 -21.16
CA LEU A 227 19.23 -32.76 -22.12
C LEU A 227 20.11 -32.22 -23.25
N GLY A 228 21.44 -32.30 -23.13
CA GLY A 228 22.37 -31.76 -24.13
C GLY A 228 22.30 -30.22 -24.29
N LEU A 229 21.76 -29.50 -23.30
CA LEU A 229 21.65 -28.04 -23.36
C LEU A 229 23.03 -27.37 -23.20
N PRO A 230 23.33 -26.30 -23.96
CA PRO A 230 24.57 -25.55 -23.80
C PRO A 230 24.60 -24.77 -22.47
N VAL A 231 25.76 -24.74 -21.82
CA VAL A 231 25.99 -23.97 -20.60
C VAL A 231 26.63 -22.62 -20.97
N ASP A 232 26.01 -21.51 -20.56
CA ASP A 232 26.57 -20.16 -20.65
C ASP A 232 26.55 -19.51 -19.26
N LEU A 233 27.73 -19.21 -18.70
CA LEU A 233 27.86 -18.61 -17.37
C LEU A 233 27.85 -17.07 -17.39
N SER A 234 27.86 -16.46 -18.58
CA SER A 234 27.90 -15.01 -18.78
C SER A 234 26.50 -14.48 -19.08
N THR A 235 25.83 -15.04 -20.08
CA THR A 235 24.56 -14.54 -20.63
C THR A 235 23.57 -15.67 -20.95
N PRO A 236 23.22 -16.51 -19.95
CA PRO A 236 22.30 -17.63 -20.19
C PRO A 236 20.90 -17.17 -20.59
N ASP A 237 20.24 -17.94 -21.46
CA ASP A 237 18.80 -17.76 -21.74
C ASP A 237 17.94 -18.08 -20.50
N VAL A 238 18.40 -19.04 -19.69
CA VAL A 238 17.75 -19.44 -18.44
C VAL A 238 18.76 -19.49 -17.29
N ASP A 239 18.57 -18.64 -16.29
CA ASP A 239 19.29 -18.69 -15.01
C ASP A 239 18.49 -19.50 -13.99
N LEU A 240 18.90 -20.75 -13.77
CA LEU A 240 18.29 -21.64 -12.78
C LEU A 240 18.93 -21.42 -11.40
N THR A 241 18.19 -20.75 -10.52
CA THR A 241 18.60 -20.59 -9.11
C THR A 241 18.18 -21.80 -8.28
N VAL A 242 19.12 -22.35 -7.50
CA VAL A 242 18.86 -23.43 -6.53
C VAL A 242 19.10 -22.91 -5.12
N GLU A 243 18.05 -22.74 -4.32
CA GLU A 243 18.17 -22.32 -2.92
C GLU A 243 18.04 -23.51 -1.96
N VAL A 244 19.15 -23.89 -1.32
CA VAL A 244 19.19 -25.02 -0.39
C VAL A 244 18.88 -24.56 1.03
N ALA A 245 17.81 -25.10 1.62
CA ALA A 245 17.50 -25.00 3.05
C ALA A 245 17.67 -26.37 3.74
N ARG A 246 17.31 -26.47 5.02
CA ARG A 246 17.58 -27.68 5.83
C ARG A 246 16.83 -28.94 5.40
N LYS A 247 15.58 -28.78 4.97
CA LYS A 247 14.69 -29.90 4.61
C LYS A 247 14.36 -29.93 3.12
N ASP A 248 14.06 -28.76 2.59
CA ASP A 248 13.63 -28.57 1.22
C ASP A 248 14.59 -27.64 0.47
N SER A 249 14.81 -27.93 -0.80
CA SER A 249 15.48 -27.07 -1.75
C SER A 249 14.46 -26.49 -2.72
N TYR A 250 14.74 -25.28 -3.20
CA TYR A 250 13.84 -24.53 -4.06
C TYR A 250 14.52 -24.20 -5.38
N LEU A 251 13.91 -24.59 -6.50
CA LEU A 251 14.42 -24.31 -7.84
C LEU A 251 13.53 -23.26 -8.52
N SER A 252 14.11 -22.14 -8.92
CA SER A 252 13.40 -21.04 -9.58
C SER A 252 14.20 -20.47 -10.75
N TRP A 253 13.53 -20.19 -11.86
CA TRP A 253 14.12 -19.56 -13.04
C TRP A 253 13.35 -18.30 -13.49
N LEU A 254 12.19 -18.03 -12.87
CA LEU A 254 11.42 -16.81 -13.08
C LEU A 254 11.62 -15.86 -11.91
N ARG A 255 11.87 -14.59 -12.23
CA ARG A 255 12.10 -13.52 -11.26
C ARG A 255 11.13 -12.38 -11.54
N LEU A 256 9.97 -12.39 -10.86
CA LEU A 256 8.94 -11.38 -11.06
C LEU A 256 9.11 -10.25 -10.05
N PRO A 257 9.06 -8.98 -10.48
CA PRO A 257 9.10 -7.86 -9.55
C PRO A 257 7.87 -7.89 -8.63
N GLY A 258 8.12 -7.72 -7.33
CA GLY A 258 7.08 -7.40 -6.36
C GLY A 258 6.92 -5.88 -6.21
N GLN A 259 6.05 -5.45 -5.29
CA GLN A 259 5.80 -4.02 -5.05
C GLN A 259 6.97 -3.29 -4.36
N GLY A 260 7.90 -4.02 -3.72
CA GLY A 260 8.90 -3.43 -2.85
C GLY A 260 8.26 -2.62 -1.71
N GLY A 261 8.93 -1.57 -1.24
CA GLY A 261 8.36 -0.66 -0.25
C GLY A 261 8.28 -1.22 1.17
N LEU A 262 7.40 -0.62 1.98
CA LEU A 262 7.17 -0.95 3.39
C LEU A 262 5.79 -1.60 3.61
N PRO A 263 5.65 -2.58 4.50
CA PRO A 263 4.39 -3.24 4.84
C PRO A 263 3.32 -2.21 5.17
N VAL A 264 2.18 -2.27 4.47
CA VAL A 264 1.06 -1.37 4.73
C VAL A 264 0.63 -1.42 6.19
N GLY A 265 0.44 -0.24 6.79
CA GLY A 265 0.12 -0.05 8.21
C GLY A 265 1.35 0.03 9.13
N SER A 266 2.57 -0.06 8.59
CA SER A 266 3.80 0.13 9.39
C SER A 266 4.14 1.60 9.65
N SER A 267 3.59 2.52 8.84
CA SER A 267 3.94 3.94 8.83
C SER A 267 2.79 4.85 9.25
N GLY A 268 1.75 4.29 9.89
CA GLY A 268 0.56 5.01 10.31
C GLY A 268 -0.58 4.98 9.29
N ARG A 269 -1.54 5.87 9.48
CA ARG A 269 -2.74 6.00 8.64
C ARG A 269 -2.78 7.36 7.96
N ALA A 270 -3.30 7.41 6.74
CA ALA A 270 -3.49 8.65 6.00
C ALA A 270 -4.85 8.68 5.31
N LEU A 271 -5.38 9.88 5.08
CA LEU A 271 -6.55 10.11 4.25
C LEU A 271 -6.11 10.66 2.89
N ALA A 272 -6.33 9.90 1.83
CA ALA A 272 -5.96 10.31 0.47
C ALA A 272 -7.10 11.06 -0.21
N LEU A 273 -6.83 12.27 -0.72
CA LEU A 273 -7.77 13.04 -1.51
C LEU A 273 -7.82 12.45 -2.93
N LEU A 274 -8.87 11.69 -3.21
CA LEU A 274 -9.04 10.94 -4.45
C LEU A 274 -9.93 11.73 -5.42
N SER A 275 -9.35 12.10 -6.56
CA SER A 275 -10.06 12.71 -7.70
C SER A 275 -10.22 11.68 -8.82
N GLY A 276 -11.00 12.01 -9.86
CA GLY A 276 -11.16 11.16 -11.04
C GLY A 276 -9.94 11.14 -11.98
N GLY A 277 -8.91 11.95 -11.74
CA GLY A 277 -7.73 12.03 -12.59
C GLY A 277 -6.69 10.94 -12.32
N TYR A 278 -5.60 10.95 -13.10
CA TYR A 278 -4.47 10.03 -12.94
C TYR A 278 -3.65 10.26 -11.65
N ASP A 279 -3.58 11.52 -11.20
CA ASP A 279 -2.54 11.95 -10.27
C ASP A 279 -2.81 11.47 -8.83
N SER A 280 -4.04 11.63 -8.36
CA SER A 280 -4.44 11.24 -6.99
C SER A 280 -4.37 9.73 -6.72
N PRO A 281 -4.81 8.79 -7.60
CA PRO A 281 -4.65 7.37 -7.33
C PRO A 281 -3.17 6.95 -7.34
N VAL A 282 -2.34 7.55 -8.21
CA VAL A 282 -0.90 7.29 -8.22
C VAL A 282 -0.23 7.79 -6.93
N ALA A 283 -0.59 8.97 -6.45
CA ALA A 283 -0.10 9.50 -5.17
C ALA A 283 -0.50 8.60 -4.00
N ALA A 284 -1.76 8.15 -3.95
CA ALA A 284 -2.25 7.22 -2.95
C ALA A 284 -1.48 5.89 -2.99
N HIS A 285 -1.29 5.30 -4.17
CA HIS A 285 -0.49 4.07 -4.33
C HIS A 285 0.96 4.26 -3.82
N ARG A 286 1.59 5.40 -4.12
CA ARG A 286 2.95 5.72 -3.65
C ARG A 286 3.01 5.88 -2.13
N ALA A 287 1.98 6.46 -1.51
CA ALA A 287 1.85 6.51 -0.05
C ALA A 287 1.67 5.11 0.56
N ILE A 288 0.81 4.27 -0.01
CA ILE A 288 0.62 2.87 0.37
C ILE A 288 1.94 2.10 0.30
N ARG A 289 2.72 2.30 -0.76
CA ARG A 289 4.07 1.70 -0.92
C ARG A 289 5.06 2.14 0.16
N ARG A 290 4.82 3.25 0.84
CA ARG A 290 5.58 3.70 2.02
C ARG A 290 5.02 3.22 3.35
N GLY A 291 4.11 2.25 3.32
CA GLY A 291 3.61 1.58 4.52
C GLY A 291 2.46 2.33 5.20
N LEU A 292 1.89 3.35 4.55
CA LEU A 292 0.67 4.01 5.03
C LEU A 292 -0.56 3.16 4.69
N HIS A 293 -1.46 3.00 5.64
CA HIS A 293 -2.81 2.54 5.34
C HIS A 293 -3.66 3.74 4.95
N CYS A 294 -4.23 3.72 3.74
CA CYS A 294 -4.97 4.83 3.19
C CYS A 294 -6.49 4.56 3.19
N ASP A 295 -7.23 5.39 3.90
CA ASP A 295 -8.63 5.65 3.60
C ASP A 295 -8.71 6.76 2.54
N PHE A 296 -9.84 6.91 1.86
CA PHE A 296 -10.00 7.82 0.72
C PHE A 296 -11.11 8.83 0.98
N VAL A 297 -10.94 10.06 0.52
CA VAL A 297 -12.01 11.06 0.44
C VAL A 297 -12.14 11.57 -0.98
N HIS A 298 -13.36 11.51 -1.52
CA HIS A 298 -13.72 12.09 -2.80
C HIS A 298 -14.73 13.21 -2.59
N PHE A 299 -14.47 14.35 -3.23
CA PHE A 299 -15.37 15.49 -3.20
C PHE A 299 -16.14 15.59 -4.51
N THR A 300 -17.47 15.68 -4.43
CA THR A 300 -18.36 15.72 -5.60
C THR A 300 -19.00 17.10 -5.76
N GLY A 301 -19.48 17.41 -6.96
CA GLY A 301 -20.23 18.65 -7.22
C GLY A 301 -21.73 18.53 -6.92
N ALA A 302 -22.18 17.43 -6.30
CA ALA A 302 -23.59 17.22 -5.97
C ALA A 302 -24.15 18.39 -5.12
N PRO A 303 -25.41 18.79 -5.35
CA PRO A 303 -26.39 18.21 -6.28
C PRO A 303 -26.30 18.75 -7.72
N TYR A 304 -25.25 19.50 -8.07
CA TYR A 304 -25.13 20.16 -9.38
C TYR A 304 -24.43 19.31 -10.45
N THR A 305 -23.77 18.22 -10.05
CA THR A 305 -23.18 17.22 -10.95
C THR A 305 -23.88 15.88 -10.85
N ASP A 306 -23.75 15.07 -11.89
CA ASP A 306 -24.17 13.68 -11.86
C ASP A 306 -23.23 12.77 -11.00
N PRO A 307 -23.62 11.51 -10.71
CA PRO A 307 -22.83 10.59 -9.86
C PRO A 307 -21.58 9.96 -10.52
N SER A 308 -21.26 10.24 -11.79
CA SER A 308 -20.15 9.63 -12.55
C SER A 308 -18.81 9.72 -11.82
N SER A 309 -18.48 10.89 -11.27
CA SER A 309 -17.25 11.12 -10.50
C SER A 309 -17.16 10.23 -9.26
N THR A 310 -18.30 9.94 -8.61
CA THR A 310 -18.36 9.01 -7.46
C THR A 310 -18.11 7.57 -7.88
N TYR A 311 -18.72 7.11 -8.99
CA TYR A 311 -18.46 5.76 -9.51
C TYR A 311 -17.00 5.57 -9.89
N LYS A 312 -16.40 6.60 -10.48
CA LYS A 312 -14.99 6.61 -10.86
C LYS A 312 -14.08 6.55 -9.63
N ALA A 313 -14.34 7.38 -8.61
CA ALA A 313 -13.62 7.34 -7.34
C ALA A 313 -13.75 5.98 -6.64
N TYR A 314 -14.95 5.37 -6.65
CA TYR A 314 -15.16 4.02 -6.13
C TYR A 314 -14.32 2.97 -6.87
N ALA A 315 -14.30 3.00 -8.19
CA ALA A 315 -13.51 2.08 -9.00
C ALA A 315 -12.00 2.25 -8.74
N LEU A 316 -11.51 3.48 -8.62
CA LEU A 316 -10.11 3.78 -8.27
C LEU A 316 -9.76 3.27 -6.87
N ALA A 317 -10.60 3.55 -5.87
CA ALA A 317 -10.39 3.08 -4.50
C ALA A 317 -10.41 1.54 -4.41
N ARG A 318 -11.29 0.88 -5.18
CA ARG A 318 -11.34 -0.58 -5.30
C ARG A 318 -10.03 -1.15 -5.86
N GLU A 319 -9.46 -0.51 -6.89
CA GLU A 319 -8.19 -0.95 -7.47
C GLU A 319 -7.03 -0.76 -6.47
N LEU A 320 -6.97 0.39 -5.79
CA LEU A 320 -5.97 0.68 -4.77
C LEU A 320 -6.06 -0.28 -3.57
N ASN A 321 -7.27 -0.68 -3.17
CA ASN A 321 -7.51 -1.66 -2.11
C ASN A 321 -6.99 -3.07 -2.45
N ARG A 322 -6.53 -3.33 -3.68
CA ARG A 322 -5.82 -4.59 -3.99
C ARG A 322 -4.40 -4.64 -3.42
N TYR A 323 -3.83 -3.49 -3.03
CA TYR A 323 -2.44 -3.34 -2.55
C TYR A 323 -2.34 -3.12 -1.03
N GLN A 324 -3.47 -3.04 -0.33
CA GLN A 324 -3.55 -2.80 1.11
C GLN A 324 -4.72 -3.58 1.73
N PRO A 325 -4.78 -3.73 3.07
CA PRO A 325 -6.04 -3.98 3.74
C PRO A 325 -7.12 -2.98 3.29
N ALA A 326 -8.39 -3.40 3.27
CA ALA A 326 -9.46 -2.61 2.68
C ALA A 326 -9.64 -1.26 3.41
N GLY A 327 -9.35 -0.16 2.71
CA GLY A 327 -9.68 1.20 3.14
C GLY A 327 -11.09 1.60 2.71
N GLN A 328 -11.66 2.57 3.41
CA GLN A 328 -12.99 3.13 3.13
C GLN A 328 -12.91 4.30 2.15
N LEU A 329 -13.98 4.54 1.40
CA LEU A 329 -14.15 5.72 0.57
C LEU A 329 -15.24 6.61 1.14
N HIS A 330 -14.87 7.82 1.54
CA HIS A 330 -15.79 8.86 1.98
C HIS A 330 -16.13 9.79 0.83
N VAL A 331 -17.42 10.01 0.57
CA VAL A 331 -17.92 10.88 -0.49
C VAL A 331 -18.57 12.09 0.15
N VAL A 332 -18.03 13.28 -0.14
CA VAL A 332 -18.48 14.56 0.43
C VAL A 332 -19.03 15.45 -0.68
N ALA A 333 -20.30 15.87 -0.56
CA ALA A 333 -20.95 16.71 -1.55
C ALA A 333 -20.62 18.20 -1.32
N LEU A 334 -19.86 18.80 -2.24
CA LEU A 334 -19.38 20.19 -2.11
C LEU A 334 -20.18 21.21 -2.91
N GLY A 335 -21.12 20.81 -3.77
CA GLY A 335 -21.77 21.71 -4.74
C GLY A 335 -22.36 22.96 -4.09
N THR A 336 -23.17 22.78 -3.05
CA THR A 336 -23.79 23.91 -2.32
C THR A 336 -22.74 24.83 -1.67
N ALA A 337 -21.70 24.26 -1.07
CA ALA A 337 -20.60 25.00 -0.46
C ALA A 337 -19.79 25.80 -1.49
N GLN A 338 -19.56 25.25 -2.68
CA GLN A 338 -18.90 25.96 -3.78
C GLN A 338 -19.72 27.20 -4.21
N LYS A 339 -21.05 27.06 -4.27
CA LYS A 339 -21.95 28.18 -4.58
C LYS A 339 -21.90 29.24 -3.48
N GLN A 340 -21.88 28.85 -2.22
CA GLN A 340 -21.72 29.79 -1.09
C GLN A 340 -20.39 30.56 -1.17
N LEU A 341 -19.28 29.89 -1.49
CA LEU A 341 -17.98 30.53 -1.73
C LEU A 341 -18.05 31.59 -2.85
N ALA A 342 -18.75 31.26 -3.95
CA ALA A 342 -18.91 32.18 -5.06
C ALA A 342 -19.74 33.41 -4.66
N LEU A 343 -20.87 33.20 -3.96
CA LEU A 343 -21.73 34.28 -3.44
C LEU A 343 -21.05 35.14 -2.38
N ALA A 344 -20.12 34.57 -1.61
CA ALA A 344 -19.30 35.29 -0.65
C ALA A 344 -18.19 36.14 -1.30
N GLY A 345 -18.10 36.17 -2.63
CA GLY A 345 -17.17 37.03 -3.38
C GLY A 345 -15.76 36.46 -3.47
N ALA A 346 -15.61 35.14 -3.57
CA ALA A 346 -14.30 34.54 -3.81
C ALA A 346 -13.73 34.90 -5.20
N GLU A 347 -14.58 35.05 -6.22
CA GLU A 347 -14.18 35.47 -7.58
C GLU A 347 -12.92 34.73 -8.10
N LYS A 348 -11.82 35.43 -8.37
CA LYS A 348 -10.52 34.87 -8.81
C LYS A 348 -9.87 33.91 -7.80
N LEU A 349 -10.30 33.93 -6.54
CA LEU A 349 -9.83 33.08 -5.44
C LEU A 349 -10.64 31.78 -5.33
N GLN A 350 -11.74 31.63 -6.07
CA GLN A 350 -12.70 30.52 -5.94
C GLN A 350 -12.01 29.15 -5.85
N VAL A 351 -11.07 28.86 -6.76
CA VAL A 351 -10.36 27.57 -6.80
C VAL A 351 -9.50 27.35 -5.55
N VAL A 352 -8.80 28.38 -5.07
CA VAL A 352 -7.95 28.27 -3.88
C VAL A 352 -8.80 28.17 -2.62
N ALA A 353 -9.90 28.94 -2.54
CA ALA A 353 -10.85 28.88 -1.43
C ALA A 353 -11.51 27.50 -1.33
N GLN A 354 -11.93 26.93 -2.47
CA GLN A 354 -12.48 25.58 -2.54
C GLN A 354 -11.46 24.52 -2.08
N ARG A 355 -10.21 24.61 -2.54
CA ARG A 355 -9.16 23.68 -2.11
C ARG A 355 -8.86 23.78 -0.62
N ARG A 356 -8.88 24.99 -0.05
CA ARG A 356 -8.75 25.18 1.40
C ARG A 356 -9.92 24.55 2.16
N LEU A 357 -11.16 24.73 1.70
CA LEU A 357 -12.32 24.06 2.27
C LEU A 357 -12.19 22.53 2.21
N MET A 358 -11.78 21.97 1.06
CA MET A 358 -11.53 20.53 0.91
C MET A 358 -10.47 20.03 1.90
N VAL A 359 -9.36 20.75 2.04
CA VAL A 359 -8.28 20.37 2.96
C VAL A 359 -8.72 20.44 4.41
N ARG A 360 -9.44 21.50 4.84
CA ARG A 360 -9.97 21.58 6.21
C ARG A 360 -10.96 20.46 6.50
N THR A 361 -11.89 20.22 5.57
CA THR A 361 -12.87 19.13 5.67
C THR A 361 -12.18 17.77 5.75
N ALA A 362 -11.15 17.55 4.92
CA ALA A 362 -10.35 16.33 4.94
C ALA A 362 -9.55 16.19 6.25
N CYS A 363 -8.98 17.26 6.81
CA CYS A 363 -8.30 17.22 8.11
C CYS A 363 -9.27 16.82 9.23
N ALA A 364 -10.46 17.43 9.27
CA ALA A 364 -11.47 17.10 10.28
C ALA A 364 -11.94 15.64 10.15
N LEU A 365 -12.19 15.16 8.92
CA LEU A 365 -12.50 13.75 8.65
C LEU A 365 -11.35 12.82 9.05
N ALA A 366 -10.11 13.16 8.69
CA ALA A 366 -8.92 12.41 9.05
C ALA A 366 -8.78 12.28 10.57
N GLY A 367 -9.09 13.34 11.33
CA GLY A 367 -9.15 13.31 12.80
C GLY A 367 -10.17 12.29 13.32
N ARG A 368 -11.39 12.27 12.76
CA ARG A 368 -12.43 11.26 13.10
C ARG A 368 -11.98 9.83 12.79
N LEU A 369 -11.18 9.65 11.75
CA LEU A 369 -10.64 8.35 11.34
C LEU A 369 -9.35 7.95 12.06
N GLY A 370 -8.71 8.86 12.80
CA GLY A 370 -7.38 8.62 13.39
C GLY A 370 -6.25 8.56 12.35
N ALA A 371 -6.40 9.25 11.22
CA ALA A 371 -5.34 9.43 10.24
C ALA A 371 -4.40 10.58 10.64
N GLU A 372 -3.11 10.40 10.40
CA GLU A 372 -2.04 11.29 10.85
C GLU A 372 -1.55 12.24 9.74
N ALA A 373 -2.00 12.02 8.50
CA ALA A 373 -1.60 12.81 7.33
C ALA A 373 -2.68 12.79 6.25
N LEU A 374 -2.64 13.80 5.38
CA LEU A 374 -3.36 13.82 4.11
C LEU A 374 -2.41 13.41 2.97
N VAL A 375 -2.95 12.79 1.92
CA VAL A 375 -2.20 12.52 0.68
C VAL A 375 -2.87 13.24 -0.48
N SER A 376 -2.10 14.04 -1.21
CA SER A 376 -2.56 14.79 -2.38
C SER A 376 -1.80 14.38 -3.65
N GLY A 377 -2.52 14.36 -4.77
CA GLY A 377 -1.97 14.17 -6.11
C GLY A 377 -1.36 15.44 -6.73
N ASP A 378 -1.08 16.48 -5.95
CA ASP A 378 -0.52 17.72 -6.49
C ASP A 378 0.90 17.53 -7.04
N ASN A 379 1.15 18.12 -8.21
CA ASN A 379 2.48 18.29 -8.79
C ASN A 379 2.76 19.76 -9.12
N LEU A 380 4.02 20.18 -9.01
CA LEU A 380 4.38 21.59 -9.05
C LEU A 380 4.26 22.14 -10.48
N GLY A 381 3.47 23.20 -10.66
CA GLY A 381 3.42 23.96 -11.91
C GLY A 381 2.57 23.35 -13.04
N GLN A 382 1.81 22.27 -12.78
CA GLN A 382 0.91 21.69 -13.79
C GLN A 382 -0.32 22.57 -14.06
N VAL A 383 -0.94 23.11 -13.00
CA VAL A 383 -2.09 24.01 -13.10
C VAL A 383 -1.91 25.26 -12.25
N ALA A 384 -2.68 26.33 -12.55
CA ALA A 384 -2.58 27.60 -11.84
C ALA A 384 -2.80 27.50 -10.32
N SER A 385 -3.58 26.52 -9.85
CA SER A 385 -3.81 26.25 -8.43
C SER A 385 -2.65 25.52 -7.72
N GLN A 386 -1.65 25.05 -8.47
CA GLN A 386 -0.50 24.28 -7.97
C GLN A 386 0.83 25.03 -8.16
N THR A 387 0.79 26.36 -8.15
CA THR A 387 2.00 27.17 -7.97
C THR A 387 2.50 27.05 -6.53
N LEU A 388 3.79 27.28 -6.30
CA LEU A 388 4.36 27.23 -4.94
C LEU A 388 3.61 28.13 -3.94
N THR A 389 3.21 29.33 -4.39
CA THR A 389 2.41 30.27 -3.59
C THR A 389 1.04 29.70 -3.21
N ASN A 390 0.34 29.11 -4.17
CA ASN A 390 -0.99 28.54 -3.92
C ASN A 390 -0.90 27.25 -3.10
N LEU A 391 0.14 26.42 -3.27
CA LEU A 391 0.39 25.26 -2.42
C LEU A 391 0.59 25.68 -0.96
N GLY A 392 1.45 26.67 -0.70
CA GLY A 392 1.65 27.21 0.65
C GLY A 392 0.36 27.78 1.25
N THR A 393 -0.42 28.49 0.43
CA THR A 393 -1.72 29.05 0.87
C THR A 393 -2.75 27.96 1.18
N VAL A 394 -2.73 26.83 0.48
CA VAL A 394 -3.60 25.68 0.80
C VAL A 394 -3.09 24.94 2.04
N ASP A 395 -1.77 24.79 2.20
CA ASP A 395 -1.15 24.14 3.36
C ASP A 395 -1.43 24.86 4.68
N GLU A 396 -1.54 26.20 4.66
CA GLU A 396 -1.97 26.98 5.83
C GLU A 396 -3.38 26.60 6.34
N ALA A 397 -4.19 25.93 5.53
CA ALA A 397 -5.50 25.42 5.95
C ALA A 397 -5.44 24.00 6.54
N ALA A 398 -4.31 23.30 6.42
CA ALA A 398 -4.16 21.94 6.89
C ALA A 398 -3.67 21.91 8.35
N GLU A 399 -4.39 21.17 9.20
CA GLU A 399 -3.95 20.86 10.57
C GLU A 399 -3.07 19.60 10.63
N LEU A 400 -3.08 18.81 9.56
CA LEU A 400 -2.27 17.60 9.38
C LEU A 400 -1.24 17.81 8.26
N PRO A 401 -0.09 17.09 8.30
CA PRO A 401 0.85 17.07 7.19
C PRO A 401 0.18 16.67 5.86
N VAL A 402 0.40 17.46 4.80
CA VAL A 402 -0.05 17.13 3.44
C VAL A 402 1.10 16.53 2.64
N LEU A 403 1.05 15.22 2.43
CA LEU A 403 2.04 14.48 1.66
C LEU A 403 1.76 14.63 0.17
N ARG A 404 2.80 14.96 -0.61
CA ARG A 404 2.75 15.15 -2.07
C ARG A 404 3.77 14.28 -2.79
N PRO A 405 3.49 12.97 -2.96
CA PRO A 405 4.44 12.05 -3.58
C PRO A 405 4.87 12.41 -5.00
N LEU A 406 4.06 13.21 -5.71
CA LEU A 406 4.24 13.54 -7.12
C LEU A 406 4.74 14.97 -7.35
N LEU A 407 5.19 15.68 -6.30
CA LEU A 407 5.49 17.12 -6.38
C LEU A 407 6.44 17.49 -7.53
N GLY A 408 7.45 16.65 -7.80
CA GLY A 408 8.45 16.86 -8.84
C GLY A 408 8.30 15.97 -10.07
N TRP A 409 7.16 15.31 -10.25
CA TRP A 409 6.94 14.39 -11.36
C TRP A 409 6.33 15.08 -12.58
N GLU A 410 6.75 14.65 -13.77
CA GLU A 410 6.12 15.01 -15.02
C GLU A 410 4.83 14.22 -15.26
N LYS A 411 3.94 14.77 -16.10
CA LYS A 411 2.64 14.15 -16.38
C LYS A 411 2.78 12.76 -17.02
N GLN A 412 3.77 12.58 -17.88
CA GLN A 412 3.98 11.30 -18.56
C GLN A 412 4.40 10.21 -17.58
N GLU A 413 5.30 10.52 -16.63
CA GLU A 413 5.70 9.59 -15.57
C GLU A 413 4.49 9.14 -14.72
N ILE A 414 3.58 10.07 -14.42
CA ILE A 414 2.35 9.76 -13.68
C ILE A 414 1.43 8.83 -14.49
N ILE A 415 1.27 9.07 -15.79
CA ILE A 415 0.43 8.24 -16.66
C ILE A 415 1.02 6.82 -16.77
N ASP A 416 2.32 6.69 -16.90
CA ASP A 416 2.99 5.39 -17.00
C ASP A 416 2.88 4.60 -15.70
N GLU A 417 3.00 5.26 -14.55
CA GLU A 417 2.72 4.64 -13.25
C GLU A 417 1.24 4.27 -13.12
N ALA A 418 0.30 5.11 -13.56
CA ALA A 418 -1.13 4.80 -13.51
C ALA A 418 -1.49 3.56 -14.36
N ARG A 419 -0.79 3.34 -15.48
CA ARG A 419 -0.92 2.12 -16.29
C ARG A 419 -0.40 0.90 -15.54
N SER A 420 0.76 1.02 -14.90
CA SER A 420 1.38 -0.03 -14.09
C SER A 420 0.51 -0.45 -12.89
N VAL A 421 -0.17 0.52 -12.27
CA VAL A 421 -1.08 0.31 -11.12
C VAL A 421 -2.47 -0.16 -11.57
N GLY A 422 -2.82 -0.04 -12.86
CA GLY A 422 -4.14 -0.41 -13.38
C GLY A 422 -5.24 0.66 -13.20
N THR A 423 -4.87 1.90 -12.87
CA THR A 423 -5.81 3.01 -12.63
C THR A 423 -6.02 3.90 -13.86
N ALA A 424 -5.18 3.77 -14.89
CA ALA A 424 -5.24 4.61 -16.09
C ALA A 424 -6.56 4.49 -16.86
N GLU A 425 -7.06 3.27 -17.07
CA GLU A 425 -8.30 3.02 -17.81
C GLU A 425 -9.54 3.57 -17.08
N ILE A 426 -9.50 3.60 -15.75
CA ILE A 426 -10.55 4.21 -14.94
C ILE A 426 -10.45 5.73 -15.01
N SER A 427 -9.22 6.27 -14.92
CA SER A 427 -8.95 7.71 -14.88
C SER A 427 -9.33 8.45 -16.17
N VAL A 428 -9.32 7.77 -17.31
CA VAL A 428 -9.68 8.36 -18.62
C VAL A 428 -11.20 8.47 -18.83
N LEU A 429 -12.02 7.76 -18.06
CA LEU A 429 -13.47 7.80 -18.21
C LEU A 429 -14.00 9.24 -18.04
N PRO A 430 -14.98 9.68 -18.85
CA PRO A 430 -15.56 11.00 -18.69
C PRO A 430 -16.29 11.10 -17.35
N ASP A 431 -16.16 12.26 -16.69
CA ASP A 431 -16.86 12.62 -15.47
C ASP A 431 -17.14 14.12 -15.41
N GLU A 432 -18.02 14.51 -14.49
CA GLU A 432 -18.24 15.92 -14.14
C GLU A 432 -17.40 16.30 -12.92
N ASP A 433 -16.25 16.93 -13.15
CA ASP A 433 -15.36 17.37 -12.08
C ASP A 433 -15.94 18.58 -11.32
N CYS A 434 -16.11 18.41 -10.01
CA CYS A 434 -16.57 19.44 -9.09
C CYS A 434 -15.73 20.73 -9.17
N CYS A 435 -14.43 20.64 -9.49
CA CYS A 435 -13.55 21.81 -9.57
C CYS A 435 -13.82 22.69 -10.80
N THR A 436 -14.53 22.19 -11.80
CA THR A 436 -14.83 22.92 -13.04
C THR A 436 -16.17 23.65 -13.01
N LEU A 437 -17.13 23.18 -12.20
CA LEU A 437 -18.52 23.64 -12.18
C LEU A 437 -18.67 25.15 -11.91
N LEU A 438 -17.84 25.71 -11.03
CA LEU A 438 -17.81 27.15 -10.72
C LEU A 438 -16.42 27.77 -10.93
N ALA A 439 -15.61 27.21 -11.84
CA ALA A 439 -14.29 27.74 -12.10
C ALA A 439 -14.37 29.17 -12.70
N PRO A 440 -13.66 30.16 -12.12
CA PRO A 440 -13.68 31.52 -12.63
C PRO A 440 -12.93 31.62 -13.97
N ARG A 441 -13.29 32.58 -14.82
CA ARG A 441 -12.60 32.84 -16.11
C ARG A 441 -11.10 33.08 -15.98
N ARG A 442 -10.64 33.56 -14.82
CA ARG A 442 -9.22 33.75 -14.49
C ARG A 442 -8.96 33.23 -13.09
N VAL A 443 -8.12 32.21 -12.98
CA VAL A 443 -7.67 31.64 -11.71
C VAL A 443 -6.40 32.38 -11.27
N THR A 444 -6.34 32.77 -9.99
CA THR A 444 -5.11 33.39 -9.46
C THR A 444 -3.96 32.39 -9.36
N THR A 445 -2.76 32.82 -9.72
CA THR A 445 -1.51 32.05 -9.53
C THR A 445 -0.82 32.37 -8.20
N GLY A 446 -1.35 33.33 -7.43
CA GLY A 446 -0.84 33.71 -6.11
C GLY A 446 -1.95 34.32 -5.27
N ALA A 447 -2.72 33.47 -4.59
CA ALA A 447 -3.69 33.91 -3.60
C ALA A 447 -2.98 34.47 -2.35
N ARG A 448 -3.58 35.49 -1.73
CA ARG A 448 -3.11 36.02 -0.45
C ARG A 448 -3.99 35.47 0.68
N PRO A 449 -3.40 34.91 1.76
CA PRO A 449 -4.17 34.37 2.89
C PRO A 449 -5.18 35.36 3.48
N ALA A 450 -4.83 36.64 3.55
CA ALA A 450 -5.70 37.68 4.10
C ALA A 450 -6.98 37.92 3.27
N GLU A 451 -6.94 37.73 1.95
CA GLU A 451 -8.12 37.85 1.08
C GLU A 451 -9.05 36.63 1.27
N LEU A 452 -8.46 35.43 1.37
CA LEU A 452 -9.18 34.19 1.62
C LEU A 452 -9.87 34.21 2.99
N ALA A 453 -9.17 34.62 4.06
CA ALA A 453 -9.74 34.70 5.40
C ALA A 453 -10.99 35.60 5.48
N ARG A 454 -11.12 36.60 4.61
CA ARG A 454 -12.34 37.45 4.53
C ARG A 454 -13.52 36.72 3.90
N VAL A 455 -13.26 35.83 2.95
CA VAL A 455 -14.28 34.96 2.34
C VAL A 455 -14.69 33.91 3.36
N GLU A 456 -13.72 33.25 3.98
CA GLU A 456 -13.94 32.19 4.98
C GLU A 456 -14.75 32.67 6.19
N ARG A 457 -14.50 33.88 6.68
CA ARG A 457 -15.32 34.48 7.76
C ARG A 457 -16.75 34.78 7.35
N ARG A 458 -16.99 35.16 6.09
CA ARG A 458 -18.35 35.48 5.61
C ARG A 458 -19.23 34.25 5.50
N ILE A 459 -18.65 33.09 5.21
CA ILE A 459 -19.38 31.84 5.00
C ILE A 459 -19.56 31.02 6.28
N GLY A 460 -18.92 31.39 7.40
CA GLY A 460 -18.94 30.55 8.60
C GLY A 460 -18.28 29.20 8.34
N MET A 461 -16.98 29.22 8.00
CA MET A 461 -16.28 28.04 7.47
C MET A 461 -16.34 26.81 8.38
N ASP A 462 -16.34 26.98 9.71
CA ASP A 462 -16.34 25.86 10.64
C ASP A 462 -17.70 25.14 10.64
N ASP A 463 -18.81 25.89 10.74
CA ASP A 463 -20.17 25.34 10.63
C ASP A 463 -20.39 24.62 9.29
N LEU A 464 -19.88 25.20 8.19
CA LEU A 464 -19.96 24.59 6.87
C LEU A 464 -19.20 23.26 6.78
N ILE A 465 -18.05 23.14 7.47
CA ILE A 465 -17.31 21.87 7.51
C ILE A 465 -18.12 20.81 8.25
N ASP A 466 -18.73 21.15 9.37
CA ASP A 466 -19.57 20.22 10.12
C ASP A 466 -20.77 19.74 9.29
N GLU A 467 -21.46 20.65 8.59
CA GLU A 467 -22.54 20.29 7.65
C GLU A 467 -22.06 19.32 6.55
N LEU A 468 -20.89 19.56 5.97
CA LEU A 468 -20.32 18.69 4.93
C LEU A 468 -19.98 17.30 5.46
N LEU A 469 -19.47 17.21 6.69
CA LEU A 469 -19.11 15.94 7.32
C LEU A 469 -20.33 15.14 7.74
N ASP A 470 -21.40 15.81 8.19
CA ASP A 470 -22.66 15.16 8.53
C ASP A 470 -23.37 14.58 7.30
N GLY A 471 -23.18 15.22 6.14
CA GLY A 471 -23.65 14.71 4.84
C GLY A 471 -22.72 13.69 4.16
N ALA A 472 -21.58 13.34 4.77
CA ALA A 472 -20.60 12.46 4.13
C ALA A 472 -21.07 11.00 4.06
N GLN A 473 -20.95 10.38 2.89
CA GLN A 473 -21.28 8.97 2.69
C GLN A 473 -20.05 8.09 2.79
N CYS A 474 -20.13 6.97 3.50
CA CYS A 474 -19.04 6.00 3.62
C CYS A 474 -19.33 4.75 2.78
N LEU A 475 -18.43 4.44 1.84
CA LEU A 475 -18.48 3.27 0.96
C LEU A 475 -17.32 2.31 1.28
N THR A 476 -17.49 1.02 1.00
CA THR A 476 -16.45 0.00 1.22
C THR A 476 -16.02 -0.65 -0.10
N PRO A 477 -15.08 -0.06 -0.86
CA PRO A 477 -14.72 -0.54 -2.18
C PRO A 477 -14.07 -1.92 -2.16
N GLY A 478 -14.67 -2.87 -2.89
CA GLY A 478 -14.11 -4.21 -3.10
C GLY A 478 -14.38 -5.24 -2.00
N ARG A 479 -15.16 -4.89 -0.97
CA ARG A 479 -15.71 -5.89 -0.04
C ARG A 479 -16.85 -6.63 -0.75
N VAL A 480 -16.77 -7.95 -0.80
CA VAL A 480 -17.90 -8.79 -1.21
C VAL A 480 -18.77 -8.95 0.03
N ASP A 481 -19.97 -8.40 0.01
CA ASP A 481 -20.96 -8.59 1.08
C ASP A 481 -21.34 -10.07 1.13
N GLY A 482 -20.74 -10.80 2.07
CA GLY A 482 -20.89 -12.25 2.18
C GLY A 482 -20.35 -12.87 3.47
N THR A 483 -20.02 -12.05 4.46
CA THR A 483 -19.81 -12.50 5.85
C THR A 483 -20.39 -11.43 6.75
N SER A 484 -21.68 -11.57 7.04
CA SER A 484 -22.26 -11.03 8.27
C SER A 484 -21.53 -11.72 9.42
N GLU A 485 -20.47 -11.08 9.93
CA GLU A 485 -20.07 -11.31 11.31
C GLU A 485 -21.23 -10.77 12.16
N THR A 486 -22.12 -11.68 12.58
CA THR A 486 -23.00 -11.41 13.71
C THR A 486 -22.08 -11.24 14.90
N ASP A 487 -21.98 -9.98 15.31
CA ASP A 487 -21.39 -9.55 16.57
C ASP A 487 -22.28 -10.11 17.69
N ASP A 488 -22.01 -11.34 18.13
CA ASP A 488 -22.62 -11.91 19.35
C ASP A 488 -21.95 -11.22 20.56
N THR A 489 -22.44 -10.02 20.86
CA THR A 489 -22.34 -9.41 22.18
C THR A 489 -23.74 -9.22 22.74
N ASP A 490 -24.25 -10.27 23.39
CA ASP A 490 -25.20 -10.16 24.48
C ASP A 490 -25.07 -11.45 25.30
N GLY A 491 -24.82 -11.42 26.61
CA GLY A 491 -25.58 -10.65 27.58
C GLY A 491 -26.13 -11.69 28.56
N THR A 492 -25.38 -11.96 29.62
CA THR A 492 -25.83 -12.78 30.74
C THR A 492 -27.05 -12.15 31.39
N ALA A 493 -28.23 -12.73 31.16
CA ALA A 493 -29.40 -12.53 32.01
C ALA A 493 -30.25 -13.81 31.98
N GLY A 494 -30.28 -14.50 33.11
CA GLY A 494 -31.09 -15.70 33.28
C GLY A 494 -32.57 -15.38 33.48
N VAL A 495 -33.44 -16.26 32.98
CA VAL A 495 -34.74 -16.54 33.58
C VAL A 495 -35.05 -18.03 33.40
N SER A 496 -35.40 -18.65 34.52
CA SER A 496 -35.94 -19.99 34.72
C SER A 496 -37.26 -20.24 34.00
N GLY A 497 -37.48 -21.47 33.51
CA GLY A 497 -38.81 -21.92 33.07
C GLY A 497 -38.84 -23.36 32.58
N THR A 498 -39.41 -24.23 33.41
CA THR A 498 -39.61 -25.68 33.30
C THR A 498 -40.63 -26.14 32.24
N ALA A 499 -40.44 -27.38 31.74
CA ALA A 499 -41.43 -28.47 31.51
C ALA A 499 -41.36 -29.12 30.11
N ALA A 500 -40.97 -30.41 30.04
CA ALA A 500 -41.76 -31.62 29.66
C ALA A 500 -42.44 -31.58 28.26
N GLY A 501 -42.40 -32.58 27.37
CA GLY A 501 -41.94 -33.97 27.35
C GLY A 501 -42.51 -34.66 26.08
N ALA A 502 -42.04 -35.89 25.80
CA ALA A 502 -42.68 -36.97 24.98
C ALA A 502 -42.92 -36.72 23.46
N SER A 503 -42.17 -37.38 22.56
CA SER A 503 -42.52 -38.64 21.83
C SER A 503 -43.70 -38.52 20.84
N ASP A 504 -43.49 -38.77 19.54
CA ASP A 504 -43.87 -40.04 18.88
C ASP A 504 -43.59 -40.05 17.35
N SER A 505 -43.61 -41.25 16.80
CA SER A 505 -43.19 -41.71 15.47
C SER A 505 -44.16 -41.53 14.27
N ALA A 506 -43.58 -41.18 13.10
CA ALA A 506 -43.83 -41.67 11.70
C ALA A 506 -45.25 -41.66 11.05
N PRO A 507 -45.42 -42.01 9.74
CA PRO A 507 -44.88 -41.40 8.51
C PRO A 507 -45.98 -41.14 7.42
N SER A 508 -45.71 -40.31 6.38
CA SER A 508 -46.38 -40.50 5.08
C SER A 508 -45.70 -39.79 3.89
N ALA A 509 -45.38 -40.62 2.88
CA ALA A 509 -45.30 -40.42 1.42
C ALA A 509 -45.41 -39.01 0.79
N GLY A 510 -44.57 -38.74 -0.23
CA GLY A 510 -44.92 -37.76 -1.26
C GLY A 510 -43.80 -37.26 -2.18
N SER A 511 -43.51 -38.03 -3.23
CA SER A 511 -43.15 -37.54 -4.59
C SER A 511 -41.81 -36.82 -4.84
N SER A 512 -40.91 -37.58 -5.46
CA SER A 512 -39.80 -37.15 -6.31
C SER A 512 -40.26 -36.30 -7.51
N ARG A 513 -39.57 -35.20 -7.83
CA ARG A 513 -39.39 -34.71 -9.21
C ARG A 513 -38.13 -33.84 -9.32
N GLN A 514 -37.09 -34.44 -9.89
CA GLN A 514 -35.99 -33.74 -10.55
C GLN A 514 -36.55 -32.94 -11.74
N ARG A 515 -36.08 -31.71 -11.93
CA ARG A 515 -36.09 -31.03 -13.24
C ARG A 515 -34.72 -30.42 -13.50
N THR A 516 -34.04 -31.07 -14.43
CA THR A 516 -33.00 -30.54 -15.30
C THR A 516 -33.52 -29.33 -16.09
N ILE A 517 -32.69 -28.30 -16.23
CA ILE A 517 -32.89 -27.17 -17.15
C ILE A 517 -31.71 -27.18 -18.15
N PRO A 518 -31.96 -27.16 -19.48
CA PRO A 518 -30.93 -27.22 -20.53
C PRO A 518 -30.39 -25.83 -20.93
N PRO A 519 -29.25 -25.76 -21.66
CA PRO A 519 -28.68 -24.51 -22.15
C PRO A 519 -29.13 -24.19 -23.59
N ALA A 520 -29.28 -22.91 -23.91
CA ALA A 520 -29.37 -22.36 -25.27
C ALA A 520 -28.75 -20.95 -25.21
N ALA A 521 -27.68 -20.59 -25.92
CA ALA A 521 -27.39 -20.59 -27.36
C ALA A 521 -27.30 -19.13 -27.85
N THR A 522 -26.21 -18.90 -28.58
CA THR A 522 -25.74 -17.72 -29.27
C THR A 522 -26.76 -17.04 -30.19
N GLY A 523 -26.69 -15.71 -30.28
CA GLY A 523 -27.32 -14.92 -31.34
C GLY A 523 -26.62 -13.57 -31.51
N ALA A 524 -25.85 -13.42 -32.58
CA ALA A 524 -25.35 -12.15 -33.06
C ALA A 524 -26.45 -11.41 -33.82
N THR A 525 -26.54 -10.09 -33.69
CA THR A 525 -27.06 -9.21 -34.74
C THR A 525 -26.60 -7.77 -34.52
N ALA A 526 -26.24 -7.15 -35.64
CA ALA A 526 -25.69 -5.83 -35.78
C ALA A 526 -26.77 -4.74 -35.97
N ALA A 527 -26.28 -3.50 -35.95
CA ALA A 527 -26.88 -2.27 -36.47
C ALA A 527 -27.81 -1.46 -35.54
N ALA A 528 -27.29 -0.32 -35.09
CA ALA A 528 -28.05 0.92 -35.01
C ALA A 528 -27.11 2.11 -35.17
N ARG A 529 -27.66 3.16 -35.80
CA ARG A 529 -27.10 4.48 -36.07
C ARG A 529 -26.74 5.25 -34.80
#